data_AF-A0A2T3XT79-F1
#
_entry.id   AF-A0A2T3XT79-F1
#
_cell.length_a   1.000
_cell.length_b   1.000
_cell.length_c   1.000
_cell.angle_alpha   90.00
_cell.angle_beta   90.00
_cell.angle_gamma   90.00
#
_symmetry.space_group_name_H-M   'P 1'
#
loop_
_entity.id
_entity.type
_entity.pdbx_description
1 polymer ?
#
loop_
_entity_poly.entity_id
_entity_poly.type
_entity_poly.pdbx_seq_one_letter_code
_entity_poly.pdbx_strand_id
1 'polypeptide(L)'
;MKKKLNTTLVHSGAPVGLTFLLSVGMVPAAFAQASDQPAPAEASAQPSSAAGVDGAANKADQAPPAPAGFWDRSNLFGDMGGLRTFLGNHGVTFNVQETSELYGNFTGGTRRGVSYDGATQFGLNVDTEKAIGLKGGQFFVDALQIHGRGITASHLDTLQSVSGVEAEATTRLWEFWYQQSIGDKVDVRIGQQSLDQEFIVSQYAATFVNATLGWPVLPAADLPAGGPAYPLSSLGVRLRVKPSDSVTILGGILDGNPAPGIGDAQKLNSSGTNFNLHNGTLLIGEVQYAINQPPASGTPAQSGGLPGTYKLGFWYNNGRFADQRYGTDGLSLANPASNGIPATHRGNFSVYAVADQMVWRPSADSPKSVGVFTRVMGAPGDRNLVDFNVDAGVVLKAPFKGRDSDAVGLAVGYANISSRASGLDRDIGTFTTPGYPVRSAETVIEATYQYQVAPWWLLQADFQYFFRPGGGIPASAGGTPRIGSEAVAGLRTVLTF
;
A
#
# COMPACT_ATOMS: atom_id res chain seq x y z
N MET A 1 -61.52 -24.91 -5.26
CA MET A 1 -61.90 -23.47 -5.32
C MET A 1 -61.29 -22.90 -6.60
N LYS A 2 -61.95 -22.94 -7.77
CA LYS A 2 -62.95 -22.01 -8.33
C LYS A 2 -62.58 -20.50 -8.26
N LYS A 3 -62.04 -19.98 -9.38
CA LYS A 3 -62.29 -18.69 -10.12
C LYS A 3 -60.98 -18.31 -10.88
N LYS A 4 -60.84 -18.36 -12.23
CA LYS A 4 -61.44 -17.57 -13.37
C LYS A 4 -61.42 -16.05 -13.10
N LEU A 5 -60.89 -15.14 -13.92
CA LEU A 5 -60.94 -14.89 -15.39
C LEU A 5 -59.56 -14.32 -15.90
N ASN A 6 -59.04 -14.56 -17.12
CA ASN A 6 -59.46 -14.13 -18.50
C ASN A 6 -59.41 -12.60 -18.69
N THR A 7 -58.79 -11.91 -19.68
CA THR A 7 -58.57 -12.12 -21.14
C THR A 7 -57.75 -10.89 -21.67
N THR A 8 -56.62 -11.03 -22.38
CA THR A 8 -56.38 -10.95 -23.86
C THR A 8 -56.42 -9.50 -24.44
N LEU A 9 -55.28 -8.90 -24.88
CA LEU A 9 -54.72 -8.83 -26.27
C LEU A 9 -55.57 -7.92 -27.20
N VAL A 10 -55.04 -6.94 -27.94
CA VAL A 10 -54.40 -7.07 -29.27
C VAL A 10 -53.97 -5.67 -29.80
N HIS A 11 -52.76 -5.63 -30.39
CA HIS A 11 -52.19 -4.95 -31.60
C HIS A 11 -52.72 -3.55 -32.06
N SER A 12 -52.03 -2.74 -32.90
CA SER A 12 -51.05 -2.94 -33.97
C SER A 12 -50.50 -1.58 -34.42
N GLY A 13 -49.33 -1.54 -35.09
CA GLY A 13 -49.04 -0.53 -36.12
C GLY A 13 -47.56 -0.15 -36.31
N ALA A 14 -46.87 -0.83 -37.21
CA ALA A 14 -45.65 -0.38 -37.90
C ALA A 14 -46.04 0.16 -39.32
N PRO A 15 -45.15 0.55 -40.27
CA PRO A 15 -43.67 0.70 -40.29
C PRO A 15 -43.17 1.95 -41.10
N VAL A 16 -41.91 1.91 -41.61
CA VAL A 16 -41.17 2.78 -42.59
C VAL A 16 -40.24 3.82 -41.94
N GLY A 17 -38.94 3.98 -42.24
CA GLY A 17 -37.97 3.37 -43.17
C GLY A 17 -36.80 4.34 -43.46
N LEU A 18 -35.54 3.83 -43.49
CA LEU A 18 -34.30 4.35 -44.16
C LEU A 18 -33.77 5.77 -43.76
N THR A 19 -32.49 6.02 -43.39
CA THR A 19 -31.24 5.85 -44.16
C THR A 19 -30.00 6.23 -43.30
N PHE A 20 -28.84 5.62 -43.60
CA PHE A 20 -27.45 5.89 -43.17
C PHE A 20 -27.01 7.35 -42.99
N LEU A 21 -26.15 7.65 -42.00
CA LEU A 21 -24.81 8.27 -42.17
C LEU A 21 -24.03 8.43 -40.84
N LEU A 22 -22.70 8.34 -40.98
CA LEU A 22 -21.61 8.38 -39.99
C LEU A 22 -21.48 9.69 -39.19
N SER A 23 -20.59 9.62 -38.18
CA SER A 23 -19.80 10.67 -37.50
C SER A 23 -20.40 11.18 -36.17
N VAL A 24 -19.85 10.85 -34.98
CA VAL A 24 -18.52 11.12 -34.39
C VAL A 24 -18.36 12.59 -33.98
N GLY A 25 -18.19 12.84 -32.66
CA GLY A 25 -17.84 14.15 -32.09
C GLY A 25 -17.50 14.06 -30.60
N MET A 26 -16.21 13.86 -30.28
CA MET A 26 -15.63 14.00 -28.95
C MET A 26 -15.01 15.39 -28.76
N VAL A 27 -14.92 15.80 -27.49
CA VAL A 27 -14.07 16.88 -26.99
C VAL A 27 -12.65 16.30 -26.76
N PRO A 28 -11.55 16.93 -27.21
CA PRO A 28 -10.22 16.39 -27.02
C PRO A 28 -9.68 16.66 -25.61
N ALA A 29 -9.12 15.63 -24.99
CA ALA A 29 -8.26 15.71 -23.81
C ALA A 29 -6.83 16.06 -24.25
N ALA A 30 -6.27 17.12 -23.67
CA ALA A 30 -4.88 17.49 -23.84
C ALA A 30 -3.99 16.51 -23.07
N PHE A 31 -2.94 16.01 -23.73
CA PHE A 31 -1.88 15.20 -23.13
C PHE A 31 -1.12 16.04 -22.09
N ALA A 32 -1.24 15.67 -20.82
CA ALA A 32 -0.32 16.05 -19.76
C ALA A 32 0.49 14.80 -19.38
N GLN A 33 1.79 14.81 -19.67
CA GLN A 33 2.73 13.82 -19.17
C GLN A 33 2.84 13.95 -17.65
N ALA A 34 2.04 13.17 -16.94
CA ALA A 34 2.33 12.80 -15.56
C ALA A 34 3.20 11.55 -15.57
N SER A 35 4.10 11.46 -14.61
CA SER A 35 5.05 10.37 -14.40
C SER A 35 4.35 9.02 -14.27
N ASP A 36 4.40 8.20 -15.33
CA ASP A 36 4.00 6.79 -15.30
C ASP A 36 5.05 5.95 -14.54
N GLN A 37 4.87 5.86 -13.22
CA GLN A 37 5.13 4.63 -12.49
C GLN A 37 3.78 4.06 -12.06
N PRO A 38 3.53 2.75 -12.24
CA PRO A 38 2.41 2.11 -11.58
C PRO A 38 2.73 2.05 -10.08
N ALA A 39 2.27 3.07 -9.34
CA ALA A 39 2.04 2.91 -7.92
C ALA A 39 0.92 1.86 -7.73
N PRO A 40 0.96 1.03 -6.67
CA PRO A 40 -0.22 0.28 -6.25
C PRO A 40 -1.38 1.27 -6.12
N ALA A 41 -2.59 0.82 -6.46
CA ALA A 41 -3.76 1.64 -6.73
C ALA A 41 -4.17 2.59 -5.57
N GLU A 42 -3.45 3.69 -5.38
CA GLU A 42 -3.99 4.86 -4.72
C GLU A 42 -4.96 5.53 -5.70
N ALA A 43 -6.24 5.49 -5.35
CA ALA A 43 -7.22 6.47 -5.79
C ALA A 43 -6.83 7.86 -5.25
N SER A 44 -5.75 8.43 -5.79
CA SER A 44 -5.32 9.80 -5.57
C SER A 44 -6.25 10.76 -6.33
N ALA A 45 -7.50 10.85 -5.86
CA ALA A 45 -8.36 11.95 -6.24
C ALA A 45 -7.84 13.24 -5.57
N GLN A 46 -7.04 14.00 -6.31
CA GLN A 46 -7.01 15.45 -6.16
C GLN A 46 -7.95 16.08 -7.21
N PRO A 47 -8.85 16.98 -6.80
CA PRO A 47 -9.76 17.66 -7.70
C PRO A 47 -8.99 18.69 -8.54
N SER A 48 -9.04 18.58 -9.87
CA SER A 48 -8.70 19.70 -10.74
C SER A 48 -9.99 20.44 -11.11
N SER A 49 -10.34 21.44 -10.30
CA SER A 49 -11.30 22.46 -10.67
C SER A 49 -10.56 23.58 -11.43
N ALA A 50 -10.80 23.72 -12.72
CA ALA A 50 -10.56 24.97 -13.43
C ALA A 50 -11.48 25.09 -14.65
N ALA A 51 -12.62 25.76 -14.44
CA ALA A 51 -13.35 26.40 -15.52
C ALA A 51 -12.76 27.81 -15.71
N GLY A 52 -12.35 28.11 -16.94
CA GLY A 52 -11.93 29.44 -17.38
C GLY A 52 -12.40 29.66 -18.80
N VAL A 53 -13.23 30.68 -18.99
CA VAL A 53 -13.90 31.07 -20.24
C VAL A 53 -12.98 32.02 -21.03
N ASP A 54 -13.17 32.03 -22.35
CA ASP A 54 -12.72 32.98 -23.38
C ASP A 54 -11.48 32.63 -24.23
N GLY A 55 -11.74 32.58 -25.55
CA GLY A 55 -10.72 32.45 -26.59
C GLY A 55 -11.26 31.82 -27.88
N ALA A 56 -12.26 32.43 -28.51
CA ALA A 56 -12.72 32.04 -29.83
C ALA A 56 -11.63 32.30 -30.89
N ALA A 57 -10.98 31.25 -31.39
CA ALA A 57 -10.29 31.24 -32.68
C ALA A 57 -9.99 29.80 -33.16
N ASN A 58 -10.58 29.46 -34.31
CA ASN A 58 -10.13 28.46 -35.29
C ASN A 58 -9.92 27.00 -34.82
N LYS A 59 -11.01 26.22 -34.73
CA LYS A 59 -10.94 24.74 -34.79
C LYS A 59 -11.14 24.28 -36.23
N ALA A 60 -10.03 24.05 -36.92
CA ALA A 60 -9.98 23.19 -38.10
C ALA A 60 -10.08 21.72 -37.66
N ASP A 61 -10.71 20.92 -38.52
CA ASP A 61 -11.04 19.51 -38.35
C ASP A 61 -9.93 18.65 -37.73
N GLN A 62 -10.19 18.10 -36.53
CA GLN A 62 -9.50 16.91 -36.05
C GLN A 62 -10.55 15.88 -35.64
N ALA A 63 -10.57 14.76 -36.37
CA ALA A 63 -11.32 13.58 -35.98
C ALA A 63 -10.93 13.17 -34.54
N PRO A 64 -11.86 12.63 -33.73
CA PRO A 64 -11.49 12.14 -32.42
C PRO A 64 -10.39 11.09 -32.54
N PRO A 65 -9.50 11.05 -31.55
CA PRO A 65 -8.43 10.08 -31.53
C PRO A 65 -9.03 8.69 -31.67
N ALA A 66 -8.45 7.88 -32.57
CA ALA A 66 -8.80 6.48 -32.67
C ALA A 66 -8.67 5.83 -31.28
N PRO A 67 -9.52 4.85 -30.93
CA PRO A 67 -9.35 4.10 -29.69
C PRO A 67 -7.91 3.59 -29.61
N ALA A 68 -7.27 3.79 -28.46
CA ALA A 68 -5.92 3.29 -28.24
C ALA A 68 -5.87 1.78 -28.55
N GLY A 69 -4.79 1.35 -29.21
CA GLY A 69 -4.59 -0.06 -29.54
C GLY A 69 -4.56 -0.93 -28.27
N PHE A 70 -4.67 -2.25 -28.44
CA PHE A 70 -4.64 -3.20 -27.32
C PHE A 70 -3.44 -2.99 -26.38
N TRP A 71 -2.29 -2.62 -26.94
CA TRP A 71 -1.02 -2.41 -26.22
C TRP A 71 -0.85 -0.99 -25.66
N ASP A 72 -1.65 -0.03 -26.12
CA ASP A 72 -1.50 1.40 -25.77
C ASP A 72 -2.61 1.92 -24.85
N ARG A 73 -3.71 1.16 -24.71
CA ARG A 73 -4.81 1.49 -23.80
C ARG A 73 -4.39 1.37 -22.33
N SER A 74 -5.05 2.11 -21.46
CA SER A 74 -4.78 2.12 -20.01
C SER A 74 -5.30 0.90 -19.24
N ASN A 75 -6.31 0.22 -19.76
CA ASN A 75 -7.01 -0.88 -19.09
C ASN A 75 -7.16 -2.07 -20.04
N LEU A 76 -7.02 -3.30 -19.54
CA LEU A 76 -7.12 -4.53 -20.35
C LEU A 76 -8.51 -4.74 -20.96
N PHE A 77 -9.59 -4.17 -20.43
CA PHE A 77 -10.89 -4.20 -21.12
C PHE A 77 -11.25 -2.88 -21.79
N GLY A 78 -10.32 -1.92 -21.85
CA GLY A 78 -10.56 -0.61 -22.43
C GLY A 78 -11.76 0.07 -21.77
N ASP A 79 -12.65 0.65 -22.59
CA ASP A 79 -13.86 1.32 -22.12
C ASP A 79 -15.06 0.38 -21.86
N MET A 80 -14.89 -0.92 -22.11
CA MET A 80 -15.93 -1.96 -22.01
C MET A 80 -17.18 -1.63 -22.84
N GLY A 81 -17.00 -1.18 -24.09
CA GLY A 81 -18.11 -0.82 -24.96
C GLY A 81 -18.81 0.47 -24.53
N GLY A 82 -18.06 1.37 -23.87
CA GLY A 82 -18.56 2.64 -23.35
C GLY A 82 -19.14 2.58 -21.93
N LEU A 83 -19.19 1.42 -21.26
CA LEU A 83 -19.68 1.30 -19.90
C LEU A 83 -18.88 2.17 -18.91
N ARG A 84 -17.55 2.18 -19.01
CA ARG A 84 -16.70 3.03 -18.15
C ARG A 84 -17.02 4.51 -18.34
N THR A 85 -17.16 4.93 -19.60
CA THR A 85 -17.52 6.31 -19.95
C THR A 85 -18.90 6.68 -19.43
N PHE A 86 -19.88 5.79 -19.59
CA PHE A 86 -21.24 5.98 -19.08
C PHE A 86 -21.26 6.17 -17.56
N LEU A 87 -20.59 5.28 -16.81
CA LEU A 87 -20.50 5.38 -15.36
C LEU A 87 -19.74 6.64 -14.93
N GLY A 88 -18.62 6.95 -15.59
CA GLY A 88 -17.80 8.12 -15.28
C GLY A 88 -18.54 9.45 -15.49
N ASN A 89 -19.42 9.51 -16.49
CA ASN A 89 -20.32 10.65 -16.70
C ASN A 89 -21.34 10.84 -15.56
N HIS A 90 -21.64 9.78 -14.82
CA HIS A 90 -22.49 9.79 -13.61
C HIS A 90 -21.68 9.82 -12.31
N GLY A 91 -20.37 10.11 -12.40
CA GLY A 91 -19.49 10.21 -11.24
C GLY A 91 -18.99 8.87 -10.70
N VAL A 92 -19.25 7.75 -11.36
CA VAL A 92 -18.82 6.43 -10.88
C VAL A 92 -17.64 5.92 -11.71
N THR A 93 -16.55 5.59 -11.04
CA THR A 93 -15.39 4.92 -11.66
C THR A 93 -15.09 3.65 -10.89
N PHE A 94 -14.69 2.60 -11.60
CA PHE A 94 -14.29 1.33 -10.99
C PHE A 94 -12.93 0.89 -11.53
N ASN A 95 -12.19 0.17 -10.71
CA ASN A 95 -10.91 -0.43 -11.05
C ASN A 95 -10.91 -1.88 -10.58
N VAL A 96 -10.33 -2.77 -11.40
CA VAL A 96 -10.00 -4.11 -10.96
C VAL A 96 -8.53 -4.32 -11.25
N GLN A 97 -7.77 -4.69 -10.23
CA GLN A 97 -6.35 -4.97 -10.36
C GLN A 97 -6.07 -6.36 -9.82
N GLU A 98 -5.35 -7.17 -10.59
CA GLU A 98 -4.86 -8.47 -10.15
C GLU A 98 -3.35 -8.39 -9.97
N THR A 99 -2.87 -8.79 -8.79
CA THR A 99 -1.45 -9.05 -8.55
C THR A 99 -1.28 -10.55 -8.34
N SER A 100 -0.44 -11.19 -9.13
CA SER A 100 -0.13 -12.62 -8.98
C SER A 100 1.39 -12.82 -8.89
N GLU A 101 1.82 -13.69 -7.99
CA GLU A 101 3.21 -13.82 -7.59
C GLU A 101 3.64 -15.28 -7.49
N LEU A 102 4.83 -15.57 -7.99
CA LEU A 102 5.46 -16.88 -7.86
C LEU A 102 6.87 -16.71 -7.32
N TYR A 103 7.09 -17.15 -6.09
CA TYR A 103 8.38 -17.04 -5.42
C TYR A 103 8.95 -18.40 -5.05
N GLY A 104 10.26 -18.53 -5.14
CA GLY A 104 11.01 -19.71 -4.71
C GLY A 104 12.04 -19.37 -3.64
N ASN A 105 12.11 -20.18 -2.58
CA ASN A 105 13.17 -20.17 -1.59
C ASN A 105 14.23 -21.23 -1.92
N PHE A 106 15.48 -20.80 -2.08
CA PHE A 106 16.62 -21.63 -2.48
C PHE A 106 17.57 -22.01 -1.33
N THR A 107 17.55 -21.28 -0.21
CA THR A 107 18.45 -21.51 0.93
C THR A 107 17.77 -21.25 2.28
N GLY A 108 18.30 -21.78 3.38
CA GLY A 108 17.76 -21.49 4.71
C GLY A 108 16.26 -21.77 4.86
N GLY A 109 15.60 -20.98 5.71
CA GLY A 109 14.17 -21.07 5.94
C GLY A 109 13.75 -22.27 6.77
N THR A 110 12.44 -22.34 7.03
CA THR A 110 11.81 -23.53 7.59
C THR A 110 11.77 -24.65 6.56
N ARG A 111 11.69 -24.31 5.27
CA ARG A 111 11.86 -25.23 4.14
C ARG A 111 12.16 -24.49 2.83
N ARG A 112 12.80 -25.19 1.89
CA ARG A 112 12.97 -24.73 0.50
C ARG A 112 11.77 -25.15 -0.33
N GLY A 113 11.47 -24.40 -1.39
CA GLY A 113 10.33 -24.69 -2.24
C GLY A 113 9.82 -23.45 -2.96
N VAL A 114 8.68 -23.61 -3.62
CA VAL A 114 8.01 -22.55 -4.37
C VAL A 114 6.63 -22.33 -3.77
N SER A 115 6.21 -21.06 -3.72
CA SER A 115 4.86 -20.67 -3.32
C SER A 115 4.28 -19.71 -4.34
N TYR A 116 2.96 -19.79 -4.49
CA TYR A 116 2.17 -18.88 -5.29
C TYR A 116 1.15 -18.19 -4.40
N ASP A 117 1.00 -16.89 -4.58
CA ASP A 117 -0.05 -16.08 -3.99
C ASP A 117 -0.47 -14.96 -4.94
N GLY A 118 -1.58 -14.33 -4.59
CA GLY A 118 -2.11 -13.21 -5.35
C GLY A 118 -3.28 -12.54 -4.66
N ALA A 119 -3.60 -11.36 -5.17
CA ALA A 119 -4.69 -10.55 -4.68
C ALA A 119 -5.36 -9.80 -5.84
N THR A 120 -6.67 -10.01 -5.98
CA THR A 120 -7.52 -9.16 -6.81
C THR A 120 -8.12 -8.05 -5.96
N GLN A 121 -7.92 -6.80 -6.35
CA GLN A 121 -8.50 -5.61 -5.72
C GLN A 121 -9.66 -5.09 -6.57
N PHE A 122 -10.74 -4.69 -5.92
CA PHE A 122 -11.97 -4.18 -6.54
C PHE A 122 -12.28 -2.80 -5.98
N GLY A 123 -11.81 -1.77 -6.68
CA GLY A 123 -12.03 -0.38 -6.31
C GLY A 123 -13.30 0.19 -6.96
N LEU A 124 -14.09 0.91 -6.18
CA LEU A 124 -15.21 1.73 -6.63
C LEU A 124 -15.05 3.13 -6.04
N ASN A 125 -15.06 4.13 -6.90
CA ASN A 125 -14.98 5.53 -6.51
C ASN A 125 -16.19 6.30 -7.06
N VAL A 126 -16.79 7.14 -6.22
CA VAL A 126 -17.94 7.97 -6.54
C VAL A 126 -17.61 9.43 -6.28
N ASP A 127 -17.56 10.21 -7.35
CA ASP A 127 -17.56 11.68 -7.37
C ASP A 127 -18.97 12.17 -7.03
N THR A 128 -19.14 12.73 -5.84
CA THR A 128 -20.47 13.13 -5.35
C THR A 128 -21.01 14.39 -6.03
N GLU A 129 -20.18 15.19 -6.68
CA GLU A 129 -20.63 16.36 -7.44
C GLU A 129 -21.35 15.90 -8.70
N LYS A 130 -20.75 14.95 -9.42
CA LYS A 130 -21.38 14.35 -10.61
C LYS A 130 -22.55 13.43 -10.26
N ALA A 131 -22.44 12.65 -9.18
CA ALA A 131 -23.46 11.66 -8.83
C ALA A 131 -24.72 12.28 -8.23
N ILE A 132 -24.58 13.24 -7.31
CA ILE A 132 -25.70 13.79 -6.52
C ILE A 132 -25.63 15.32 -6.32
N GLY A 133 -24.69 16.03 -6.95
CA GLY A 133 -24.54 17.48 -6.85
C GLY A 133 -23.81 18.00 -5.60
N LEU A 134 -23.21 17.13 -4.79
CA LEU A 134 -22.45 17.52 -3.59
C LEU A 134 -21.00 17.85 -3.96
N LYS A 135 -20.62 19.12 -3.87
CA LYS A 135 -19.27 19.56 -4.27
C LYS A 135 -18.18 19.06 -3.32
N GLY A 136 -17.07 18.60 -3.89
CA GLY A 136 -15.86 18.23 -3.15
C GLY A 136 -15.93 16.94 -2.34
N GLY A 137 -17.04 16.20 -2.43
CA GLY A 137 -17.21 14.92 -1.74
C GLY A 137 -16.82 13.73 -2.63
N GLN A 138 -16.25 12.71 -2.00
CA GLN A 138 -15.82 11.47 -2.63
C GLN A 138 -16.19 10.29 -1.74
N PHE A 139 -16.71 9.22 -2.33
CA PHE A 139 -16.94 7.96 -1.64
C PHE A 139 -16.12 6.85 -2.29
N PHE A 140 -15.46 6.03 -1.47
CA PHE A 140 -14.56 4.99 -1.94
C PHE A 140 -14.83 3.66 -1.23
N VAL A 141 -14.81 2.59 -2.01
CA VAL A 141 -14.92 1.21 -1.56
C VAL A 141 -13.81 0.42 -2.23
N ASP A 142 -13.07 -0.36 -1.46
CA ASP A 142 -12.11 -1.32 -1.97
C ASP A 142 -12.32 -2.68 -1.30
N ALA A 143 -12.43 -3.73 -2.10
CA ALA A 143 -12.53 -5.10 -1.64
C ALA A 143 -11.40 -5.95 -2.22
N LEU A 144 -10.91 -6.88 -1.41
CA LEU A 144 -9.83 -7.79 -1.76
C LEU A 144 -10.39 -9.21 -1.94
N GLN A 145 -9.92 -9.89 -2.97
CA GLN A 145 -9.97 -11.34 -3.10
C GLN A 145 -8.52 -11.85 -3.07
N ILE A 146 -8.10 -12.32 -1.91
CA ILE A 146 -6.74 -12.84 -1.65
C ILE A 146 -6.76 -14.34 -1.86
N HIS A 147 -5.78 -14.87 -2.58
CA HIS A 147 -5.70 -16.29 -2.92
C HIS A 147 -4.26 -16.82 -2.92
N GLY A 148 -4.14 -18.15 -2.90
CA GLY A 148 -2.85 -18.82 -2.77
C GLY A 148 -2.32 -18.75 -1.34
N ARG A 149 -0.99 -18.80 -1.21
CA ARG A 149 -0.30 -18.81 0.08
C ARG A 149 1.06 -18.15 -0.07
N GLY A 150 1.29 -17.07 0.66
CA GLY A 150 2.56 -16.35 0.65
C GLY A 150 3.75 -17.22 1.03
N ILE A 151 4.91 -16.96 0.43
CA ILE A 151 6.12 -17.75 0.68
C ILE A 151 6.65 -17.55 2.09
N THR A 152 6.48 -16.35 2.65
CA THR A 152 7.01 -15.99 3.97
C THR A 152 6.46 -16.92 5.04
N ALA A 153 5.14 -16.96 5.20
CA ALA A 153 4.49 -17.81 6.21
C ALA A 153 4.53 -19.32 5.91
N SER A 154 4.96 -19.72 4.71
CA SER A 154 4.93 -21.12 4.29
C SER A 154 6.30 -21.78 4.20
N HIS A 155 7.38 -21.02 4.04
CA HIS A 155 8.73 -21.55 3.81
C HIS A 155 9.81 -20.80 4.59
N LEU A 156 9.50 -19.60 5.08
CA LEU A 156 10.41 -18.72 5.77
C LEU A 156 9.94 -18.54 7.23
N ASP A 157 10.63 -17.65 7.95
CA ASP A 157 10.17 -17.05 9.22
C ASP A 157 10.79 -15.64 9.34
N THR A 158 10.76 -14.87 8.26
CA THR A 158 11.27 -13.49 8.25
C THR A 158 10.27 -12.54 8.90
N LEU A 159 10.78 -11.46 9.49
CA LEU A 159 9.95 -10.35 9.97
C LEU A 159 9.47 -9.48 8.79
N GLN A 160 10.33 -9.34 7.78
CA GLN A 160 10.06 -8.56 6.57
C GLN A 160 9.56 -9.51 5.48
N SER A 161 8.24 -9.59 5.30
CA SER A 161 7.63 -10.49 4.31
C SER A 161 8.14 -10.21 2.90
N VAL A 162 8.33 -11.26 2.11
CA VAL A 162 8.84 -11.19 0.72
C VAL A 162 7.97 -10.29 -0.15
N SER A 163 6.66 -10.23 0.11
CA SER A 163 5.76 -9.37 -0.64
C SER A 163 4.75 -8.65 0.23
N GLY A 164 4.49 -7.38 -0.10
CA GLY A 164 3.45 -6.55 0.50
C GLY A 164 2.01 -6.99 0.21
N VAL A 165 1.79 -7.98 -0.67
CA VAL A 165 0.46 -8.57 -0.91
C VAL A 165 0.28 -9.95 -0.27
N GLU A 166 1.29 -10.47 0.45
CA GLU A 166 1.14 -11.73 1.19
C GLU A 166 0.11 -11.58 2.31
N ALA A 167 -0.94 -12.40 2.28
CA ALA A 167 -1.97 -12.44 3.30
C ALA A 167 -2.71 -13.79 3.32
N GLU A 168 -3.52 -14.03 4.36
CA GLU A 168 -4.39 -15.21 4.43
C GLU A 168 -5.47 -15.10 3.35
N ALA A 169 -5.67 -16.19 2.60
CA ALA A 169 -6.66 -16.25 1.53
C ALA A 169 -8.08 -15.97 2.06
N THR A 170 -8.73 -14.93 1.53
CA THR A 170 -10.08 -14.52 1.92
C THR A 170 -10.68 -13.56 0.89
N THR A 171 -11.99 -13.35 0.97
CA THR A 171 -12.64 -12.18 0.37
C THR A 171 -13.02 -11.21 1.47
N ARG A 172 -12.50 -9.98 1.43
CA ARG A 172 -12.72 -8.99 2.48
C ARG A 172 -12.89 -7.58 1.96
N LEU A 173 -13.61 -6.76 2.73
CA LEU A 173 -13.60 -5.32 2.58
C LEU A 173 -12.28 -4.77 3.12
N TRP A 174 -11.58 -3.96 2.34
CA TRP A 174 -10.35 -3.29 2.79
C TRP A 174 -10.62 -1.83 3.07
N GLU A 175 -11.04 -1.02 2.11
CA GLU A 175 -11.38 0.38 2.38
C GLU A 175 -12.86 0.65 2.19
N PHE A 176 -13.42 1.52 3.05
CA PHE A 176 -14.80 1.98 2.98
C PHE A 176 -14.92 3.33 3.67
N TRP A 177 -14.79 4.40 2.90
CA TRP A 177 -14.74 5.75 3.47
C TRP A 177 -15.40 6.80 2.59
N TYR A 178 -15.74 7.91 3.23
CA TYR A 178 -16.15 9.15 2.60
C TYR A 178 -15.15 10.26 2.92
N GLN A 179 -14.81 11.08 1.92
CA GLN A 179 -13.93 12.24 2.05
C GLN A 179 -14.67 13.48 1.59
N GLN A 180 -14.53 14.58 2.33
CA GLN A 180 -15.05 15.90 1.97
C GLN A 180 -13.91 16.91 1.92
N SER A 181 -13.78 17.57 0.77
CA SER A 181 -12.87 18.71 0.59
C SER A 181 -13.55 20.00 1.04
N ILE A 182 -12.81 20.86 1.74
CA ILE A 182 -13.24 22.16 2.25
C ILE A 182 -12.34 23.21 1.61
N GLY A 183 -12.80 23.76 0.48
CA GLY A 183 -11.94 24.52 -0.43
C GLY A 183 -10.82 23.65 -0.99
N ASP A 184 -9.69 24.28 -1.35
CA ASP A 184 -8.59 23.59 -2.05
C ASP A 184 -7.49 23.09 -1.11
N LYS A 185 -7.58 23.42 0.18
CA LYS A 185 -6.48 23.24 1.14
C LYS A 185 -6.75 22.21 2.22
N VAL A 186 -8.01 21.83 2.45
CA VAL A 186 -8.37 20.97 3.58
C VAL A 186 -9.28 19.87 3.09
N ASP A 187 -9.04 18.65 3.54
CA ASP A 187 -9.99 17.57 3.36
C ASP A 187 -10.02 16.64 4.58
N VAL A 188 -11.22 16.13 4.86
CA VAL A 188 -11.50 15.23 5.97
C VAL A 188 -12.05 13.92 5.42
N ARG A 189 -11.45 12.81 5.82
CA ARG A 189 -11.88 11.45 5.50
C ARG A 189 -12.41 10.76 6.75
N ILE A 190 -13.54 10.06 6.62
CA ILE A 190 -14.16 9.27 7.68
C ILE A 190 -14.57 7.90 7.13
N GLY A 191 -14.26 6.85 7.88
CA GLY A 191 -14.61 5.48 7.53
C GLY A 191 -13.49 4.50 7.83
N GLN A 192 -13.55 3.33 7.21
CA GLN A 192 -12.53 2.30 7.30
C GLN A 192 -11.43 2.59 6.26
N GLN A 193 -10.19 2.71 6.72
CA GLN A 193 -9.07 3.20 5.93
C GLN A 193 -7.77 2.52 6.36
N SER A 194 -6.83 2.43 5.42
CA SER A 194 -5.52 1.84 5.60
C SER A 194 -4.45 2.95 5.62
N LEU A 195 -3.58 2.98 6.63
CA LEU A 195 -2.61 4.05 6.85
C LEU A 195 -1.41 3.98 5.91
N ASP A 196 -1.08 2.78 5.44
CA ASP A 196 -0.04 2.50 4.44
C ASP A 196 -0.33 3.13 3.07
N GLN A 197 -1.51 3.72 2.87
CA GLN A 197 -1.88 4.48 1.67
C GLN A 197 -1.53 5.97 1.73
N GLU A 198 -1.16 6.51 2.90
CA GLU A 198 -0.92 7.98 3.01
C GLU A 198 0.22 8.36 3.98
N PHE A 199 0.44 7.56 5.02
CA PHE A 199 1.44 7.81 6.05
C PHE A 199 2.67 6.93 5.84
N ILE A 200 3.86 7.47 6.12
CA ILE A 200 5.15 6.73 6.05
C ILE A 200 5.51 6.26 4.62
N VAL A 201 4.72 6.62 3.61
CA VAL A 201 4.91 6.25 2.21
C VAL A 201 6.17 6.89 1.63
N SER A 202 6.95 6.13 0.86
CA SER A 202 8.02 6.63 0.01
C SER A 202 7.72 6.28 -1.44
N GLN A 203 7.83 7.27 -2.34
CA GLN A 203 7.54 7.04 -3.76
C GLN A 203 8.56 6.10 -4.41
N TYR A 204 9.83 6.14 -3.98
CA TYR A 204 10.86 5.26 -4.54
C TYR A 204 10.83 3.88 -3.90
N ALA A 205 10.46 3.76 -2.61
CA ALA A 205 10.27 2.47 -1.96
C ALA A 205 9.15 1.64 -2.60
N ALA A 206 8.12 2.30 -3.16
CA ALA A 206 7.02 1.63 -3.88
C ALA A 206 7.46 0.87 -5.15
N THR A 207 8.71 1.03 -5.61
CA THR A 207 9.26 0.21 -6.71
C THR A 207 9.50 -1.24 -6.28
N PHE A 208 9.64 -1.50 -4.99
CA PHE A 208 10.05 -2.78 -4.44
C PHE A 208 8.86 -3.65 -4.02
N VAL A 209 9.09 -4.96 -3.91
CA VAL A 209 8.10 -5.98 -3.59
C VAL A 209 8.02 -6.20 -2.09
N ASN A 210 9.15 -6.23 -1.37
CA ASN A 210 9.19 -6.58 0.05
C ASN A 210 8.23 -5.72 0.88
N ALA A 211 7.45 -6.37 1.75
CA ALA A 211 6.41 -5.72 2.53
C ALA A 211 6.94 -4.54 3.37
N THR A 212 8.16 -4.65 3.91
CA THR A 212 8.76 -3.57 4.69
C THR A 212 8.85 -2.29 3.88
N LEU A 213 9.10 -2.38 2.57
CA LEU A 213 9.26 -1.22 1.66
C LEU A 213 7.92 -0.53 1.33
N GLY A 214 6.79 -1.19 1.61
CA GLY A 214 5.46 -0.58 1.69
C GLY A 214 5.15 -0.09 3.11
N TRP A 215 4.71 -1.01 3.98
CA TRP A 215 4.47 -0.76 5.42
C TRP A 215 5.65 -1.28 6.24
N PRO A 216 6.43 -0.40 6.90
CA PRO A 216 7.66 -0.82 7.54
C PRO A 216 7.45 -1.87 8.64
N VAL A 217 8.46 -2.72 8.82
CA VAL A 217 8.42 -3.82 9.78
C VAL A 217 8.21 -3.39 11.24
N LEU A 218 8.64 -2.18 11.63
CA LEU A 218 8.47 -1.69 13.00
C LEU A 218 6.97 -1.57 13.37
N PRO A 219 6.14 -0.74 12.71
CA PRO A 219 4.71 -0.73 13.02
C PRO A 219 4.03 -2.08 12.71
N ALA A 220 4.48 -2.83 11.71
CA ALA A 220 3.92 -4.15 11.40
C ALA A 220 4.11 -5.18 12.53
N ALA A 221 5.25 -5.14 13.23
CA ALA A 221 5.55 -6.05 14.34
C ALA A 221 4.99 -5.56 15.68
N ASP A 222 4.87 -4.25 15.86
CA ASP A 222 4.69 -3.65 17.19
C ASP A 222 3.32 -3.01 17.43
N LEU A 223 2.53 -2.77 16.39
CA LEU A 223 1.13 -2.40 16.54
C LEU A 223 0.25 -3.63 16.71
N PRO A 224 -0.85 -3.54 17.50
CA PRO A 224 -1.83 -4.62 17.56
C PRO A 224 -2.32 -4.99 16.16
N ALA A 225 -2.30 -6.29 15.84
CA ALA A 225 -2.66 -6.83 14.52
C ALA A 225 -1.87 -6.23 13.33
N GLY A 226 -0.69 -5.65 13.56
CA GLY A 226 0.13 -4.98 12.54
C GLY A 226 -0.28 -3.54 12.24
N GLY A 227 -1.32 -3.04 12.91
CA GLY A 227 -1.92 -1.72 12.68
C GLY A 227 -2.82 -1.70 11.43
N PRO A 228 -3.48 -0.55 11.16
CA PRO A 228 -4.31 -0.38 9.98
C PRO A 228 -3.44 -0.28 8.70
N ALA A 229 -3.07 -1.41 8.13
CA ALA A 229 -2.29 -1.57 6.91
C ALA A 229 -2.74 -2.84 6.17
N TYR A 230 -2.43 -3.01 4.88
CA TYR A 230 -2.82 -4.21 4.15
C TYR A 230 -2.51 -5.51 4.95
N PRO A 231 -3.45 -6.47 5.07
CA PRO A 231 -4.81 -6.49 4.52
C PRO A 231 -5.91 -6.07 5.53
N LEU A 232 -5.53 -5.46 6.65
CA LEU A 232 -6.42 -5.07 7.75
C LEU A 232 -6.47 -3.56 7.91
N SER A 233 -7.63 -2.97 7.68
CA SER A 233 -7.88 -1.53 7.86
C SER A 233 -8.64 -1.26 9.16
N SER A 234 -8.85 0.02 9.48
CA SER A 234 -9.59 0.40 10.68
C SER A 234 -10.47 1.61 10.46
N LEU A 235 -11.57 1.66 11.21
CA LEU A 235 -12.40 2.86 11.29
C LEU A 235 -11.61 4.03 11.88
N GLY A 236 -11.80 5.21 11.32
CA GLY A 236 -11.22 6.42 11.88
C GLY A 236 -11.60 7.68 11.12
N VAL A 237 -10.93 8.77 11.51
CA VAL A 237 -11.00 10.07 10.87
C VAL A 237 -9.58 10.51 10.52
N ARG A 238 -9.38 10.98 9.28
CA ARG A 238 -8.14 11.57 8.80
C ARG A 238 -8.39 12.99 8.34
N LEU A 239 -7.58 13.93 8.83
CA LEU A 239 -7.51 15.32 8.37
C LEU A 239 -6.25 15.50 7.52
N ARG A 240 -6.38 16.15 6.37
CA ARG A 240 -5.25 16.63 5.56
C ARG A 240 -5.38 18.14 5.36
N VAL A 241 -4.27 18.85 5.52
CA VAL A 241 -4.18 20.30 5.34
C VAL A 241 -2.97 20.62 4.46
N LYS A 242 -3.14 21.50 3.46
CA LYS A 242 -2.09 22.01 2.57
C LYS A 242 -1.94 23.52 2.76
N PRO A 243 -1.15 23.99 3.73
CA PRO A 243 -0.95 25.43 3.96
C PRO A 243 -0.36 26.15 2.74
N SER A 244 0.52 25.45 2.00
CA SER A 244 1.17 25.88 0.77
C SER A 244 1.41 24.67 -0.15
N ASP A 245 1.81 24.90 -1.40
CA ASP A 245 2.07 23.82 -2.37
C ASP A 245 3.25 22.90 -1.96
N SER A 246 4.15 23.40 -1.10
CA SER A 246 5.30 22.65 -0.59
C SER A 246 5.07 21.95 0.73
N VAL A 247 3.93 22.18 1.41
CA VAL A 247 3.70 21.63 2.76
C VAL A 247 2.36 20.92 2.82
N THR A 248 2.37 19.66 3.24
CA THR A 248 1.16 18.90 3.59
C THR A 248 1.26 18.43 5.04
N ILE A 249 0.17 18.56 5.79
CA ILE A 249 0.05 18.09 7.17
C ILE A 249 -1.08 17.07 7.21
N LEU A 250 -0.80 15.88 7.75
CA LEU A 250 -1.74 14.79 7.93
C LEU A 250 -1.90 14.51 9.42
N GLY A 251 -3.12 14.21 9.84
CA GLY A 251 -3.43 13.74 11.19
C GLY A 251 -4.57 12.74 11.17
N GLY A 252 -4.43 11.64 11.89
CA GLY A 252 -5.41 10.56 11.95
C GLY A 252 -5.71 10.14 13.38
N ILE A 253 -6.98 9.79 13.62
CA ILE A 253 -7.46 9.10 14.82
C ILE A 253 -8.23 7.87 14.36
N LEU A 254 -7.73 6.69 14.69
CA LEU A 254 -8.27 5.40 14.23
C LEU A 254 -8.49 4.46 15.42
N ASP A 255 -9.31 3.42 15.21
CA ASP A 255 -9.39 2.29 16.14
C ASP A 255 -7.99 1.69 16.37
N GLY A 256 -7.68 1.40 17.64
CA GLY A 256 -6.33 1.01 18.06
C GLY A 256 -5.92 -0.43 17.72
N ASN A 257 -6.85 -1.28 17.26
CA ASN A 257 -6.56 -2.67 16.91
C ASN A 257 -7.55 -3.18 15.84
N PRO A 258 -7.11 -3.33 14.59
CA PRO A 258 -7.95 -3.82 13.48
C PRO A 258 -8.64 -5.17 13.70
N ALA A 259 -8.12 -6.00 14.61
CA ALA A 259 -8.62 -7.36 14.85
C ALA A 259 -8.40 -7.79 16.32
N PRO A 260 -9.24 -7.33 17.26
CA PRO A 260 -9.12 -7.69 18.67
C PRO A 260 -9.41 -9.18 18.91
N GLY A 261 -8.67 -9.80 19.82
CA GLY A 261 -8.86 -11.19 20.21
C GLY A 261 -7.54 -11.93 20.38
N ILE A 262 -7.64 -13.24 20.56
CA ILE A 262 -6.49 -14.14 20.66
C ILE A 262 -6.47 -15.01 19.40
N GLY A 263 -5.31 -15.06 18.74
CA GLY A 263 -5.10 -15.86 17.53
C GLY A 263 -4.68 -15.00 16.35
N ASP A 264 -4.84 -15.56 15.16
CA ASP A 264 -4.52 -14.92 13.90
C ASP A 264 -5.49 -13.75 13.62
N ALA A 265 -4.96 -12.53 13.60
CA ALA A 265 -5.69 -11.30 13.35
C ALA A 265 -6.51 -11.35 12.05
N GLN A 266 -5.97 -11.95 10.98
CA GLN A 266 -6.65 -12.01 9.70
C GLN A 266 -7.84 -12.96 9.72
N LYS A 267 -7.85 -13.95 10.62
CA LYS A 267 -9.00 -14.84 10.86
C LYS A 267 -10.03 -14.22 11.79
N LEU A 268 -9.56 -13.46 12.79
CA LEU A 268 -10.42 -12.71 13.70
C LEU A 268 -11.26 -11.64 12.97
N ASN A 269 -10.72 -11.04 11.90
CA ASN A 269 -11.43 -10.10 11.02
C ASN A 269 -11.50 -10.59 9.57
N SER A 270 -11.95 -11.83 9.34
CA SER A 270 -11.89 -12.50 8.02
C SER A 270 -12.60 -11.78 6.88
N SER A 271 -13.71 -11.08 7.14
CA SER A 271 -14.49 -10.33 6.14
C SER A 271 -14.08 -8.86 6.00
N GLY A 272 -13.27 -8.30 6.90
CA GLY A 272 -12.96 -6.87 6.92
C GLY A 272 -14.15 -5.98 7.26
N THR A 273 -15.23 -6.54 7.81
CA THR A 273 -16.46 -5.82 8.18
C THR A 273 -16.69 -5.75 9.69
N ASN A 274 -15.67 -6.08 10.49
CA ASN A 274 -15.73 -5.96 11.94
C ASN A 274 -15.54 -4.49 12.35
N PHE A 275 -16.58 -3.70 12.11
CA PHE A 275 -16.64 -2.29 12.46
C PHE A 275 -16.76 -2.12 13.98
N ASN A 276 -15.61 -1.97 14.64
CA ASN A 276 -15.54 -1.78 16.09
C ASN A 276 -14.69 -0.54 16.44
N LEU A 277 -15.06 0.13 17.54
CA LEU A 277 -14.38 1.31 18.07
C LEU A 277 -14.01 1.16 19.55
N HIS A 278 -14.06 -0.07 20.07
CA HIS A 278 -13.84 -0.37 21.49
C HIS A 278 -12.43 -0.90 21.79
N ASN A 279 -11.48 -0.76 20.87
CA ASN A 279 -10.15 -1.37 20.98
C ASN A 279 -9.02 -0.39 21.29
N GLY A 280 -9.36 0.72 21.94
CA GLY A 280 -8.41 1.81 22.15
C GLY A 280 -8.29 2.70 20.92
N THR A 281 -7.21 3.47 20.85
CA THR A 281 -7.06 4.55 19.87
C THR A 281 -5.64 4.58 19.36
N LEU A 282 -5.50 4.63 18.04
CA LEU A 282 -4.27 4.96 17.33
C LEU A 282 -4.34 6.41 16.85
N LEU A 283 -3.39 7.23 17.30
CA LEU A 283 -3.14 8.57 16.79
C LEU A 283 -1.95 8.50 15.84
N ILE A 284 -2.01 9.17 14.70
CA ILE A 284 -0.89 9.28 13.77
C ILE A 284 -0.83 10.69 13.19
N GLY A 285 0.36 11.24 13.01
CA GLY A 285 0.55 12.57 12.46
C GLY A 285 1.81 12.64 11.61
N GLU A 286 1.75 13.42 10.54
CA GLU A 286 2.86 13.58 9.59
C GLU A 286 2.87 14.98 9.01
N VAL A 287 4.07 15.56 8.90
CA VAL A 287 4.32 16.76 8.10
C VAL A 287 5.20 16.35 6.93
N GLN A 288 4.77 16.74 5.73
CA GLN A 288 5.47 16.52 4.47
C GLN A 288 5.94 17.86 3.90
N TYR A 289 7.19 17.92 3.49
CA TYR A 289 7.81 19.07 2.85
C TYR A 289 8.35 18.68 1.47
N ALA A 290 7.81 19.28 0.42
CA ALA A 290 8.13 18.97 -0.96
C ALA A 290 8.87 20.14 -1.63
N ILE A 291 9.98 19.82 -2.30
CA ILE A 291 10.83 20.78 -3.01
C ILE A 291 10.86 20.47 -4.50
N ASN A 292 10.97 21.52 -5.32
CA ASN A 292 11.15 21.43 -6.77
C ASN A 292 10.16 20.50 -7.47
N GLN A 293 8.95 20.37 -6.92
CA GLN A 293 7.91 19.53 -7.48
C GLN A 293 7.50 20.10 -8.84
N PRO A 294 7.27 19.24 -9.85
CA PRO A 294 6.74 19.70 -11.12
C PRO A 294 5.37 20.38 -10.89
N PRO A 295 5.05 21.48 -11.61
CA PRO A 295 3.74 22.11 -11.49
C PRO A 295 2.62 21.12 -11.84
N ALA A 296 1.52 21.19 -11.10
CA ALA A 296 0.32 20.37 -11.36
C ALA A 296 -0.26 20.56 -12.78
N SER A 297 0.06 21.68 -13.44
CA SER A 297 -0.40 22.04 -14.79
C SER A 297 0.43 21.42 -15.93
N GLY A 298 1.36 20.50 -15.63
CA GLY A 298 2.09 19.71 -16.65
C GLY A 298 3.07 20.51 -17.52
N THR A 299 3.10 21.84 -17.41
CA THR A 299 4.13 22.68 -18.01
C THR A 299 5.27 22.77 -17.02
N PRO A 300 6.48 22.25 -17.33
CA PRO A 300 7.61 22.40 -16.45
C PRO A 300 7.91 23.89 -16.31
N ALA A 301 7.56 24.49 -15.17
CA ALA A 301 8.29 25.67 -14.74
C ALA A 301 9.77 25.25 -14.70
N GLN A 302 10.65 26.10 -15.21
CA GLN A 302 12.11 25.91 -15.24
C GLN A 302 12.72 25.87 -13.82
N SER A 303 12.15 25.09 -12.90
CA SER A 303 12.83 24.66 -11.70
C SER A 303 13.98 23.76 -12.15
N GLY A 304 15.19 24.34 -12.20
CA GLY A 304 16.43 23.59 -12.42
C GLY A 304 16.72 22.58 -11.29
N GLY A 305 15.99 22.66 -10.18
CA GLY A 305 16.11 21.74 -9.05
C GLY A 305 15.53 20.35 -9.34
N LEU A 306 16.01 19.36 -8.60
CA LEU A 306 15.50 17.99 -8.64
C LEU A 306 14.40 17.82 -7.56
N PRO A 307 13.27 17.16 -7.89
CA PRO A 307 12.16 16.99 -6.96
C PRO A 307 12.55 16.13 -5.76
N GLY A 308 12.03 16.50 -4.60
CA GLY A 308 12.22 15.76 -3.36
C GLY A 308 11.06 15.96 -2.40
N THR A 309 10.86 15.00 -1.52
CA THR A 309 9.82 15.00 -0.49
C THR A 309 10.40 14.48 0.82
N TYR A 310 10.24 15.24 1.89
CA TYR A 310 10.74 14.89 3.22
C TYR A 310 9.57 14.85 4.19
N LYS A 311 9.52 13.83 5.03
CA LYS A 311 8.41 13.60 5.95
C LYS A 311 8.94 13.40 7.36
N LEU A 312 8.26 13.97 8.33
CA LEU A 312 8.48 13.71 9.75
C LEU A 312 7.13 13.40 10.39
N GLY A 313 7.06 12.30 11.12
CA GLY A 313 5.81 11.90 11.74
C GLY A 313 5.99 11.05 12.98
N PHE A 314 4.85 10.68 13.55
CA PHE A 314 4.77 9.82 14.72
C PHE A 314 3.47 9.04 14.69
N TRP A 315 3.43 7.94 15.43
CA TRP A 315 2.18 7.32 15.85
C TRP A 315 2.19 7.05 17.35
N TYR A 316 1.00 7.01 17.96
CA TYR A 316 0.78 6.69 19.36
C TYR A 316 -0.47 5.81 19.52
N ASN A 317 -0.32 4.64 20.10
CA ASN A 317 -1.42 3.75 20.47
C ASN A 317 -1.65 3.81 21.97
N ASN A 318 -2.88 4.03 22.44
CA ASN A 318 -3.18 4.20 23.87
C ASN A 318 -3.40 2.88 24.65
N GLY A 319 -3.22 1.74 23.99
CA GLY A 319 -3.44 0.41 24.53
C GLY A 319 -2.47 0.01 25.64
N ARG A 320 -2.51 -1.28 25.98
CA ARG A 320 -1.63 -1.91 26.97
C ARG A 320 -0.72 -2.90 26.26
N PHE A 321 0.58 -2.81 26.51
CA PHE A 321 1.61 -3.58 25.82
C PHE A 321 2.43 -4.36 26.83
N ALA A 322 2.71 -5.63 26.55
CA ALA A 322 3.52 -6.48 27.41
C ALA A 322 4.99 -6.05 27.38
N ASP A 323 5.67 -6.12 28.53
CA ASP A 323 7.12 -5.99 28.59
C ASP A 323 7.78 -7.17 27.87
N GLN A 324 8.82 -6.90 27.10
CA GLN A 324 9.52 -7.89 26.29
C GLN A 324 10.46 -8.80 27.09
N ARG A 325 10.63 -8.56 28.40
CA ARG A 325 11.57 -9.32 29.24
C ARG A 325 11.08 -9.62 30.66
N TYR A 326 10.38 -8.71 31.32
CA TYR A 326 10.09 -8.82 32.76
C TYR A 326 8.63 -9.11 33.07
N GLY A 327 8.42 -9.94 34.09
CA GLY A 327 7.12 -10.23 34.69
C GLY A 327 6.66 -9.15 35.66
N THR A 328 5.40 -9.25 36.09
CA THR A 328 4.79 -8.40 37.13
C THR A 328 5.46 -8.53 38.50
N ASP A 329 6.24 -9.59 38.70
CA ASP A 329 7.09 -9.87 39.86
C ASP A 329 8.50 -9.23 39.77
N GLY A 330 8.80 -8.55 38.66
CA GLY A 330 10.12 -7.95 38.39
C GLY A 330 11.20 -8.95 38.00
N LEU A 331 10.87 -10.23 37.86
CA LEU A 331 11.80 -11.26 37.40
C LEU A 331 11.77 -11.35 35.87
N SER A 332 12.83 -11.89 35.27
CA SER A 332 12.81 -12.24 33.85
C SER A 332 11.72 -13.29 33.61
N LEU A 333 10.99 -13.17 32.48
CA LEU A 333 9.99 -14.14 32.07
C LEU A 333 10.58 -15.55 31.82
N ALA A 334 11.89 -15.65 31.62
CA ALA A 334 12.59 -16.93 31.50
C ALA A 334 13.02 -17.52 32.86
N ASN A 335 12.92 -16.76 33.96
CA ASN A 335 13.29 -17.26 35.29
C ASN A 335 12.25 -18.29 35.76
N PRO A 336 12.63 -19.50 36.21
CA PRO A 336 11.71 -20.51 36.71
C PRO A 336 10.89 -20.08 37.93
N ALA A 337 11.37 -19.08 38.68
CA ALA A 337 10.65 -18.48 39.80
C ALA A 337 9.66 -17.37 39.37
N SER A 338 9.61 -17.02 38.08
CA SER A 338 8.67 -16.03 37.58
C SER A 338 7.24 -16.58 37.57
N ASN A 339 6.27 -15.70 37.78
CA ASN A 339 4.86 -16.00 37.59
C ASN A 339 4.46 -16.11 36.10
N GLY A 340 5.36 -15.83 35.17
CA GLY A 340 5.14 -15.93 33.72
C GLY A 340 4.17 -14.91 33.15
N ILE A 341 3.72 -13.93 33.93
CA ILE A 341 2.79 -12.88 33.52
C ILE A 341 3.59 -11.60 33.24
N PRO A 342 3.69 -11.17 31.96
CA PRO A 342 4.44 -9.96 31.60
C PRO A 342 3.98 -8.72 32.36
N ALA A 343 4.93 -7.89 32.79
CA ALA A 343 4.63 -6.53 33.19
C ALA A 343 3.94 -5.81 32.03
N THR A 344 3.06 -4.86 32.34
CA THR A 344 2.27 -4.16 31.33
C THR A 344 2.62 -2.68 31.31
N HIS A 345 2.88 -2.16 30.12
CA HIS A 345 3.09 -0.75 29.87
C HIS A 345 1.85 -0.11 29.27
N ARG A 346 1.59 1.15 29.63
CA ARG A 346 0.51 1.94 29.03
C ARG A 346 1.07 2.76 27.87
N GLY A 347 0.37 2.70 26.74
CA GLY A 347 0.74 3.40 25.52
C GLY A 347 1.87 2.72 24.74
N ASN A 348 1.95 2.99 23.45
CA ASN A 348 3.10 2.67 22.60
C ASN A 348 3.24 3.75 21.54
N PHE A 349 4.45 4.01 21.06
CA PHE A 349 4.69 5.06 20.07
C PHE A 349 5.93 4.78 19.23
N SER A 350 5.99 5.44 18.08
CA SER A 350 7.21 5.58 17.29
C SER A 350 7.27 6.96 16.69
N VAL A 351 8.49 7.44 16.45
CA VAL A 351 8.79 8.61 15.64
C VAL A 351 9.52 8.16 14.38
N TYR A 352 9.24 8.84 13.28
CA TYR A 352 9.76 8.43 11.98
C TYR A 352 10.09 9.59 11.07
N ALA A 353 11.03 9.35 10.17
CA ALA A 353 11.37 10.26 9.08
C ALA A 353 11.44 9.51 7.76
N VAL A 354 11.02 10.16 6.68
CA VAL A 354 11.13 9.68 5.30
C VAL A 354 11.82 10.75 4.46
N ALA A 355 12.72 10.35 3.59
CA ALA A 355 13.30 11.22 2.58
C ALA A 355 13.26 10.53 1.22
N ASP A 356 12.65 11.17 0.24
CA ASP A 356 12.68 10.82 -1.17
C ASP A 356 13.39 11.95 -1.92
N GLN A 357 14.44 11.64 -2.68
CA GLN A 357 15.15 12.63 -3.48
C GLN A 357 15.53 12.09 -4.85
N MET A 358 15.12 12.79 -5.90
CA MET A 358 15.75 12.61 -7.21
C MET A 358 17.16 13.20 -7.15
N VAL A 359 18.19 12.40 -7.38
CA VAL A 359 19.60 12.85 -7.31
C VAL A 359 20.21 13.11 -8.67
N TRP A 360 19.57 12.61 -9.74
CA TRP A 360 20.05 12.83 -11.10
C TRP A 360 18.95 12.67 -12.14
N ARG A 361 19.00 13.48 -13.19
CA ARG A 361 18.27 13.33 -14.46
C ARG A 361 19.07 14.00 -15.59
N PRO A 362 19.07 13.47 -16.85
CA PRO A 362 19.78 14.09 -17.97
C PRO A 362 19.27 15.48 -18.36
N SER A 363 17.95 15.67 -18.31
CA SER A 363 17.25 16.91 -18.65
C SER A 363 15.91 16.96 -17.93
N ALA A 364 15.26 18.13 -17.91
CA ALA A 364 14.02 18.31 -17.17
C ALA A 364 12.85 17.47 -17.70
N ASP A 365 12.88 17.15 -18.99
CA ASP A 365 11.91 16.36 -19.75
C ASP A 365 12.29 14.88 -19.89
N SER A 366 13.47 14.48 -19.39
CA SER A 366 13.91 13.09 -19.52
C SER A 366 13.10 12.15 -18.62
N PRO A 367 12.59 11.02 -19.14
CA PRO A 367 12.00 9.97 -18.30
C PRO A 367 13.05 9.22 -17.48
N LYS A 368 14.33 9.36 -17.84
CA LYS A 368 15.45 8.71 -17.14
C LYS A 368 15.86 9.54 -15.93
N SER A 369 15.83 8.91 -14.76
CA SER A 369 16.21 9.56 -13.51
C SER A 369 16.75 8.55 -12.49
N VAL A 370 17.57 9.02 -11.56
CA VAL A 370 17.96 8.27 -10.36
C VAL A 370 17.31 8.91 -9.14
N GLY A 371 16.53 8.12 -8.43
CA GLY A 371 15.95 8.46 -7.14
C GLY A 371 16.62 7.68 -6.02
N VAL A 372 16.71 8.28 -4.85
CA VAL A 372 17.10 7.60 -3.61
C VAL A 372 16.05 7.84 -2.55
N PHE A 373 15.91 6.88 -1.65
CA PHE A 373 15.06 7.05 -0.47
C PHE A 373 15.72 6.52 0.79
N THR A 374 15.25 7.03 1.92
CA THR A 374 15.43 6.39 3.21
C THR A 374 14.21 6.60 4.11
N ARG A 375 13.93 5.62 4.96
CA ARG A 375 12.98 5.70 6.06
C ARG A 375 13.67 5.24 7.33
N VAL A 376 13.46 5.96 8.42
CA VAL A 376 14.04 5.65 9.73
C VAL A 376 12.97 5.76 10.78
N MET A 377 12.90 4.78 11.67
CA MET A 377 11.92 4.73 12.76
C MET A 377 12.57 4.29 14.07
N GLY A 378 12.05 4.82 15.18
CA GLY A 378 12.47 4.42 16.52
C GLY A 378 11.31 4.35 17.49
N ALA A 379 11.28 3.30 18.31
CA ALA A 379 10.24 3.02 19.29
C ALA A 379 10.84 2.57 20.63
N PRO A 380 10.09 2.61 21.75
CA PRO A 380 10.57 2.11 23.04
C PRO A 380 10.86 0.61 23.02
N GLY A 381 12.10 0.21 23.32
CA GLY A 381 12.48 -1.20 23.32
C GLY A 381 11.99 -2.05 24.49
N ASP A 382 11.28 -1.47 25.48
CA ASP A 382 10.72 -2.21 26.62
C ASP A 382 9.47 -3.03 26.27
N ARG A 383 8.69 -2.57 25.28
CA ARG A 383 7.41 -3.17 24.88
C ARG A 383 7.36 -3.60 23.42
N ASN A 384 8.34 -3.18 22.62
CA ASN A 384 8.44 -3.46 21.18
C ASN A 384 9.48 -4.54 20.88
N LEU A 385 9.15 -5.41 19.94
CA LEU A 385 10.09 -6.40 19.42
C LEU A 385 11.14 -5.70 18.54
N VAL A 386 10.71 -4.76 17.71
CA VAL A 386 11.57 -3.99 16.81
C VAL A 386 11.66 -2.54 17.30
N ASP A 387 12.75 -2.18 17.98
CA ASP A 387 12.88 -0.81 18.53
C ASP A 387 13.49 0.19 17.56
N PHE A 388 14.05 -0.27 16.45
CA PHE A 388 14.63 0.57 15.41
C PHE A 388 14.54 -0.11 14.04
N ASN A 389 14.14 0.64 13.02
CA ASN A 389 14.15 0.19 11.63
C ASN A 389 14.72 1.27 10.70
N VAL A 390 15.45 0.81 9.69
CA VAL A 390 15.91 1.63 8.56
C VAL A 390 15.62 0.91 7.26
N ASP A 391 15.00 1.60 6.33
CA ASP A 391 14.92 1.20 4.94
C ASP A 391 15.64 2.23 4.08
N ALA A 392 16.35 1.78 3.05
CA ALA A 392 17.00 2.69 2.10
C ALA A 392 17.17 2.01 0.75
N GLY A 393 17.21 2.81 -0.32
CA GLY A 393 17.43 2.25 -1.64
C GLY A 393 17.65 3.30 -2.73
N VAL A 394 17.97 2.78 -3.91
CA VAL A 394 18.17 3.55 -5.13
C VAL A 394 17.32 2.95 -6.25
N VAL A 395 16.70 3.81 -7.04
CA VAL A 395 15.87 3.45 -8.18
C VAL A 395 16.36 4.19 -9.41
N LEU A 396 16.62 3.46 -10.50
CA LEU A 396 16.87 4.01 -11.83
C LEU A 396 15.63 3.81 -12.70
N LYS A 397 15.02 4.91 -13.09
CA LYS A 397 13.91 4.95 -14.05
C LYS A 397 14.43 4.94 -15.49
N ALA A 398 13.71 4.28 -16.38
CA ALA A 398 13.99 4.17 -17.81
C ALA A 398 15.44 3.70 -18.11
N PRO A 399 15.90 2.57 -17.55
CA PRO A 399 17.30 2.14 -17.70
C PRO A 399 17.72 1.96 -19.17
N PHE A 400 16.82 1.43 -20.01
CA PHE A 400 17.08 1.10 -21.42
C PHE A 400 16.32 2.01 -22.40
N LYS A 401 16.85 2.15 -23.61
CA LYS A 401 16.22 2.91 -24.70
C LYS A 401 14.91 2.26 -25.14
N GLY A 402 13.84 3.05 -25.27
CA GLY A 402 12.51 2.56 -25.66
C GLY A 402 11.75 1.87 -24.53
N ARG A 403 12.25 1.99 -23.29
CA ARG A 403 11.67 1.41 -22.07
C ARG A 403 11.45 2.49 -21.02
N ASP A 404 10.80 3.57 -21.42
CA ASP A 404 10.65 4.77 -20.59
C ASP A 404 9.80 4.51 -19.33
N SER A 405 8.95 3.48 -19.38
CA SER A 405 8.10 3.03 -18.26
C SER A 405 8.79 2.01 -17.33
N ASP A 406 9.98 1.50 -17.64
CA ASP A 406 10.68 0.53 -16.79
C ASP A 406 11.39 1.19 -15.60
N ALA A 407 11.66 0.39 -14.56
CA ALA A 407 12.47 0.79 -13.42
C ALA A 407 13.32 -0.38 -12.91
N VAL A 408 14.49 -0.08 -12.35
CA VAL A 408 15.34 -1.05 -11.65
C VAL A 408 15.72 -0.48 -10.29
N GLY A 409 15.71 -1.32 -9.26
CA GLY A 409 15.94 -0.90 -7.89
C GLY A 409 16.88 -1.83 -7.13
N LEU A 410 17.62 -1.26 -6.19
CA LEU A 410 18.33 -1.98 -5.12
C LEU A 410 18.00 -1.32 -3.78
N ALA A 411 17.53 -2.10 -2.81
CA ALA A 411 17.17 -1.63 -1.49
C ALA A 411 17.71 -2.54 -0.37
N VAL A 412 17.75 -1.97 0.82
CA VAL A 412 18.04 -2.65 2.08
C VAL A 412 16.97 -2.30 3.10
N GLY A 413 16.49 -3.30 3.82
CA GLY A 413 15.65 -3.16 5.01
C GLY A 413 16.39 -3.74 6.22
N TYR A 414 16.46 -2.97 7.31
CA TYR A 414 17.15 -3.34 8.55
C TYR A 414 16.19 -3.23 9.72
N ALA A 415 15.98 -4.32 10.45
CA ALA A 415 15.11 -4.39 11.62
C ALA A 415 15.93 -4.78 12.85
N ASN A 416 16.13 -3.85 13.79
CA ASN A 416 16.84 -4.13 15.04
C ASN A 416 15.89 -4.74 16.06
N ILE A 417 16.30 -5.85 16.67
CA ILE A 417 15.59 -6.47 17.78
C ILE A 417 15.93 -5.74 19.07
N SER A 418 14.90 -5.43 19.85
CA SER A 418 15.06 -4.62 21.03
C SER A 418 15.97 -5.27 22.07
N SER A 419 16.71 -4.43 22.79
CA SER A 419 17.62 -4.90 23.85
C SER A 419 16.91 -5.72 24.94
N ARG A 420 15.61 -5.51 25.15
CA ARG A 420 14.78 -6.29 26.08
C ARG A 420 14.43 -7.66 25.51
N ALA A 421 13.99 -7.74 24.26
CA ALA A 421 13.76 -9.02 23.60
C ALA A 421 15.04 -9.87 23.51
N SER A 422 16.17 -9.28 23.09
CA SER A 422 17.47 -9.95 23.13
C SER A 422 17.92 -10.28 24.57
N GLY A 423 17.51 -9.49 25.55
CA GLY A 423 17.78 -9.73 26.96
C GLY A 423 17.06 -10.98 27.46
N LEU A 424 15.78 -11.14 27.08
CA LEU A 424 15.01 -12.35 27.38
C LEU A 424 15.65 -13.60 26.77
N ASP A 425 16.13 -13.52 25.53
CA ASP A 425 16.81 -14.64 24.88
C ASP A 425 18.07 -15.09 25.66
N ARG A 426 18.84 -14.15 26.21
CA ARG A 426 20.00 -14.45 27.07
C ARG A 426 19.58 -15.10 28.39
N ASP A 427 18.46 -14.65 28.95
CA ASP A 427 17.92 -15.22 30.18
C ASP A 427 17.45 -16.67 29.93
N ILE A 428 16.79 -16.96 28.80
CA ILE A 428 16.46 -18.33 28.38
C ILE A 428 17.74 -19.17 28.28
N GLY A 429 18.79 -18.61 27.67
CA GLY A 429 20.12 -19.20 27.60
C GLY A 429 20.71 -19.57 28.96
N THR A 430 20.39 -18.80 29.99
CA THR A 430 20.94 -18.95 31.34
C THR A 430 20.10 -19.90 32.20
N PHE A 431 18.77 -19.79 32.13
CA PHE A 431 17.86 -20.49 33.02
C PHE A 431 17.35 -21.83 32.48
N THR A 432 17.23 -21.97 31.16
CA THR A 432 16.45 -23.06 30.55
C THR A 432 17.25 -23.83 29.50
N THR A 433 17.86 -23.13 28.55
CA THR A 433 18.47 -23.75 27.35
C THR A 433 19.86 -23.18 27.08
N PRO A 434 20.93 -23.74 27.67
CA PRO A 434 22.29 -23.31 27.40
C PRO A 434 22.60 -23.24 25.89
N GLY A 435 23.09 -22.07 25.45
CA GLY A 435 23.37 -21.82 24.03
C GLY A 435 22.17 -21.35 23.21
N TYR A 436 21.06 -20.92 23.84
CA TYR A 436 19.92 -20.35 23.15
C TYR A 436 20.32 -19.15 22.24
N PRO A 437 19.85 -19.10 20.98
CA PRO A 437 20.08 -17.98 20.09
C PRO A 437 19.58 -16.65 20.63
N VAL A 438 20.49 -15.68 20.72
CA VAL A 438 20.13 -14.29 21.03
C VAL A 438 19.76 -13.57 19.73
N ARG A 439 18.50 -13.15 19.59
CA ARG A 439 18.06 -12.36 18.44
C ARG A 439 18.76 -10.99 18.44
N SER A 440 19.07 -10.47 17.26
CA SER A 440 19.87 -9.24 17.11
C SER A 440 19.25 -8.27 16.10
N ALA A 441 19.26 -8.62 14.83
CA ALA A 441 18.63 -7.85 13.78
C ALA A 441 18.34 -8.78 12.60
N GLU A 442 17.31 -8.46 11.83
CA GLU A 442 17.08 -9.01 10.50
C GLU A 442 17.49 -7.96 9.47
N THR A 443 18.11 -8.39 8.36
CA THR A 443 18.44 -7.52 7.24
C THR A 443 18.00 -8.18 5.95
N VAL A 444 17.29 -7.45 5.10
CA VAL A 444 16.96 -7.88 3.74
C VAL A 444 17.68 -6.98 2.75
N ILE A 445 18.21 -7.58 1.68
CA ILE A 445 18.62 -6.86 0.47
C ILE A 445 17.67 -7.30 -0.64
N GLU A 446 17.07 -6.34 -1.34
CA GLU A 446 16.20 -6.59 -2.48
C GLU A 446 16.75 -5.95 -3.75
N ALA A 447 16.78 -6.71 -4.84
CA ALA A 447 17.06 -6.22 -6.18
C ALA A 447 15.89 -6.57 -7.10
N THR A 448 15.34 -5.55 -7.77
CA THR A 448 14.11 -5.72 -8.55
C THR A 448 14.18 -5.02 -9.90
N TYR A 449 13.47 -5.55 -10.90
CA TYR A 449 13.31 -4.96 -12.22
C TYR A 449 11.84 -4.98 -12.66
N GLN A 450 11.28 -3.80 -12.89
CA GLN A 450 9.94 -3.58 -13.42
C GLN A 450 9.98 -3.43 -14.94
N TYR A 451 9.32 -4.35 -15.64
CA TYR A 451 9.12 -4.38 -17.08
C TYR A 451 7.65 -4.05 -17.40
N GLN A 452 7.38 -2.83 -17.87
CA GLN A 452 6.04 -2.43 -18.30
C GLN A 452 5.73 -3.03 -19.68
N VAL A 453 4.91 -4.06 -19.76
CA VAL A 453 4.57 -4.73 -21.03
C VAL A 453 3.60 -3.87 -21.85
N ALA A 454 2.57 -3.35 -21.18
CA ALA A 454 1.55 -2.42 -21.67
C ALA A 454 1.11 -1.55 -20.50
N PRO A 455 0.42 -0.41 -20.67
CA PRO A 455 -0.04 0.40 -19.52
C PRO A 455 -0.87 -0.39 -18.49
N TRP A 456 -1.60 -1.42 -18.93
CA TRP A 456 -2.38 -2.31 -18.06
C TRP A 456 -1.64 -3.57 -17.59
N TRP A 457 -0.37 -3.80 -17.97
CA TRP A 457 0.38 -5.01 -17.62
C TRP A 457 1.82 -4.71 -17.23
N LEU A 458 2.13 -4.98 -15.96
CA LEU A 458 3.47 -4.94 -15.40
C LEU A 458 3.97 -6.36 -15.13
N LEU A 459 5.22 -6.62 -15.49
CA LEU A 459 5.97 -7.80 -15.04
C LEU A 459 7.15 -7.35 -14.20
N GLN A 460 7.37 -7.94 -13.04
CA GLN A 460 8.41 -7.54 -12.11
C GLN A 460 9.22 -8.76 -11.65
N ALA A 461 10.49 -8.81 -12.03
CA ALA A 461 11.43 -9.82 -11.55
C ALA A 461 12.06 -9.34 -10.25
N ASP A 462 12.22 -10.24 -9.30
CA ASP A 462 12.64 -9.88 -7.95
C ASP A 462 13.58 -10.92 -7.33
N PHE A 463 14.56 -10.44 -6.58
CA PHE A 463 15.50 -11.24 -5.80
C PHE A 463 15.70 -10.60 -4.42
N GLN A 464 15.57 -11.41 -3.38
CA GLN A 464 15.73 -11.00 -1.99
C GLN A 464 16.68 -11.94 -1.25
N TYR A 465 17.52 -11.37 -0.39
CA TYR A 465 18.38 -12.13 0.51
C TYR A 465 18.23 -11.66 1.95
N PHE A 466 17.80 -12.59 2.82
CA PHE A 466 17.55 -12.34 4.23
C PHE A 466 18.70 -12.84 5.09
N PHE A 467 19.32 -11.93 5.82
CA PHE A 467 20.29 -12.23 6.86
C PHE A 467 19.59 -12.31 8.20
N ARG A 468 19.84 -13.42 8.92
CA ARG A 468 19.27 -13.69 10.25
C ARG A 468 17.73 -13.52 10.26
N PRO A 469 16.98 -14.35 9.51
CA PRO A 469 15.52 -14.36 9.54
C PRO A 469 14.98 -14.39 10.98
N GLY A 470 13.93 -13.63 11.27
CA GLY A 470 13.35 -13.48 12.61
C GLY A 470 14.24 -12.71 13.59
N GLY A 471 15.30 -12.04 13.12
CA GLY A 471 16.39 -11.53 13.96
C GLY A 471 17.40 -12.60 14.37
N GLY A 472 17.32 -13.79 13.79
CA GLY A 472 18.13 -14.98 14.07
C GLY A 472 17.46 -15.95 15.04
N ILE A 473 16.17 -16.21 14.87
CA ILE A 473 15.41 -17.15 15.71
C ILE A 473 15.99 -18.58 15.64
N PRO A 474 15.70 -19.44 16.64
CA PRO A 474 15.99 -20.87 16.56
C PRO A 474 15.27 -21.55 15.39
N ALA A 475 15.92 -22.52 14.74
CA ALA A 475 15.34 -23.31 13.64
C ALA A 475 14.25 -24.30 14.11
N SER A 476 14.21 -24.61 15.39
CA SER A 476 13.16 -25.42 16.02
C SER A 476 12.85 -24.87 17.40
N ALA A 477 11.62 -25.07 17.87
CA ALA A 477 11.20 -24.60 19.19
C ALA A 477 12.12 -25.18 20.29
N GLY A 478 12.76 -24.29 21.04
CA GLY A 478 13.73 -24.67 22.09
C GLY A 478 15.09 -25.17 21.59
N GLY A 479 15.34 -25.15 20.29
CA GLY A 479 16.61 -25.52 19.69
C GLY A 479 17.71 -24.47 19.85
N THR A 480 18.96 -24.88 19.64
CA THR A 480 20.14 -24.00 19.66
C THR A 480 20.63 -23.55 18.28
N PRO A 481 20.43 -24.29 17.17
CA PRO A 481 20.77 -23.79 15.84
C PRO A 481 19.80 -22.68 15.41
N ARG A 482 20.33 -21.64 14.78
CA ARG A 482 19.51 -20.59 14.16
C ARG A 482 18.93 -21.06 12.84
N ILE A 483 17.81 -20.46 12.46
CA ILE A 483 17.35 -20.48 11.08
C ILE A 483 18.44 -19.85 10.18
N GLY A 484 18.71 -20.50 9.05
CA GLY A 484 19.75 -20.07 8.12
C GLY A 484 19.26 -18.94 7.22
N SER A 485 20.18 -18.14 6.70
CA SER A 485 19.87 -17.08 5.72
C SER A 485 19.16 -17.62 4.46
N GLU A 486 18.26 -16.80 3.93
CA GLU A 486 17.31 -17.20 2.89
C GLU A 486 17.56 -16.40 1.61
N ALA A 487 17.66 -17.10 0.50
CA ALA A 487 17.74 -16.53 -0.84
C ALA A 487 16.43 -16.83 -1.54
N VAL A 488 15.68 -15.78 -1.85
CA VAL A 488 14.36 -15.85 -2.47
C VAL A 488 14.40 -15.14 -3.81
N ALA A 489 13.79 -15.73 -4.83
CA ALA A 489 13.61 -15.06 -6.12
C ALA A 489 12.26 -15.40 -6.70
N GLY A 490 11.71 -14.50 -7.48
CA GLY A 490 10.39 -14.70 -8.05
C GLY A 490 10.02 -13.73 -9.14
N LEU A 491 8.75 -13.84 -9.54
CA LEU A 491 8.14 -13.06 -10.58
C LEU A 491 6.76 -12.61 -10.10
N ARG A 492 6.54 -11.31 -10.13
CA ARG A 492 5.25 -10.65 -9.91
C ARG A 492 4.68 -10.22 -11.26
N THR A 493 3.38 -10.39 -11.46
CA THR A 493 2.63 -9.76 -12.55
C THR A 493 1.51 -8.93 -11.96
N VAL A 494 1.29 -7.73 -12.51
CA VAL A 494 0.15 -6.87 -12.16
C VAL A 494 -0.64 -6.57 -13.42
N LEU A 495 -1.94 -6.84 -13.38
CA LEU A 495 -2.88 -6.60 -14.48
C LEU A 495 -3.96 -5.61 -14.02
N THR A 496 -4.23 -4.60 -14.83
CA THR A 496 -5.32 -3.64 -14.59
C THR A 496 -6.40 -3.84 -15.66
N PHE A 497 -7.62 -4.17 -15.25
CA PHE A 497 -8.72 -4.53 -16.16
C PHE A 497 -9.57 -3.33 -16.53
#